data_AF-A0A531LGP2-F1
#
_entry.id   AF-A0A531LGP2-F1
#
_cell.length_a   1.000
_cell.length_b   1.000
_cell.length_c   1.000
_cell.angle_alpha   90.00
_cell.angle_beta   90.00
_cell.angle_gamma   90.00
#
_symmetry.space_group_name_H-M   'P 1'
#
loop_
_entity.id
_entity.type
_entity.pdbx_description
1 polymer ?
#
loop_
_entity_poly.entity_id
_entity_poly.type
_entity_poly.pdbx_seq_one_letter_code
_entity_poly.pdbx_strand_id
1 'polypeptide(L)'
;MNIQAKHTEPLILSGRDVTAVLGPTNTGKTHLAIERMVAHESGIIGLPLRLLAREVYSRVCEKVGAHKVALITGEEKIQPDGARYSVCTVEAMPRETDAAFVAV
;
A
#
# COMPACT_ATOMS: atom_id res chain seq x y z
N MET A 1 -4.34 -26.64 -20.17
CA MET A 1 -3.75 -25.96 -19.00
C MET A 1 -2.93 -24.80 -19.56
N ASN A 2 -3.58 -23.66 -19.79
CA ASN A 2 -2.95 -22.52 -20.46
C ASN A 2 -2.11 -21.76 -19.44
N ILE A 3 -0.80 -22.01 -19.47
CA ILE A 3 0.17 -21.16 -18.77
C ILE A 3 0.32 -19.92 -19.64
N GLN A 4 -0.42 -18.87 -19.29
CA GLN A 4 -0.23 -17.56 -19.87
C GLN A 4 1.12 -17.05 -19.38
N ALA A 5 2.12 -17.08 -20.27
CA ALA A 5 3.44 -16.54 -19.99
C ALA A 5 3.29 -15.08 -19.58
N LYS A 6 3.73 -14.73 -18.37
CA LYS A 6 3.87 -13.33 -17.95
C LYS A 6 4.79 -12.65 -18.97
N HIS A 7 4.31 -11.58 -19.60
CA HIS A 7 5.09 -10.80 -20.56
C HIS A 7 6.39 -10.32 -19.89
N THR A 8 7.53 -10.83 -20.36
CA THR A 8 8.89 -10.45 -19.94
C THR A 8 9.41 -9.24 -20.72
N GLU A 9 8.52 -8.38 -21.20
CA GLU A 9 8.95 -7.13 -21.82
C GLU A 9 9.20 -6.09 -20.72
N PRO A 10 10.28 -5.30 -20.81
CA PRO A 10 10.52 -4.24 -19.85
C PRO A 10 9.33 -3.28 -19.88
N LEU A 11 8.65 -3.14 -18.74
CA LEU A 11 7.63 -2.11 -18.58
C LEU A 11 8.26 -0.75 -18.89
N ILE A 12 7.89 -0.15 -20.02
CA ILE A 12 8.19 1.26 -20.27
C ILE A 12 7.31 2.03 -19.29
N LEU A 13 7.86 2.32 -18.11
CA LEU A 13 7.19 3.07 -17.06
C LEU A 13 7.03 4.51 -17.53
N SER A 14 5.90 4.80 -18.19
CA SER A 14 5.47 6.18 -18.36
C SER A 14 4.92 6.65 -17.02
N GLY A 15 5.39 7.78 -16.49
CA GLY A 15 4.86 8.35 -15.25
C GLY A 15 3.41 8.84 -15.34
N ARG A 16 2.66 8.49 -16.40
CA ARG A 16 1.30 8.97 -16.66
C ARG A 16 0.31 8.59 -15.57
N ASP A 17 0.53 7.47 -14.89
CA ASP A 17 -0.33 6.98 -13.80
C ASP A 17 0.24 7.30 -12.41
N VAL A 18 1.30 8.13 -12.34
CA VAL A 18 1.93 8.53 -11.07
C VAL A 18 1.54 9.97 -10.74
N THR A 19 0.95 10.15 -9.56
CA THR A 19 0.63 11.49 -9.02
C THR A 19 1.58 11.81 -7.87
N ALA A 20 2.35 12.89 -7.99
CA ALA A 20 3.17 13.41 -6.90
C ALA A 20 2.41 14.51 -6.14
N VAL A 21 2.11 14.27 -4.87
CA VAL A 21 1.50 15.27 -3.98
C VAL A 21 2.59 15.88 -3.11
N LEU A 22 2.93 17.15 -3.35
CA LEU A 22 4.03 17.85 -2.69
C LEU A 22 3.53 18.91 -1.71
N GLY A 23 4.21 19.06 -0.58
CA GLY A 23 3.93 20.10 0.41
C GLY A 23 4.71 19.90 1.71
N PRO A 24 4.78 20.91 2.59
CA PRO A 24 5.47 20.84 3.88
C PRO A 24 5.01 19.67 4.77
N THR A 25 5.76 19.29 5.78
CA THR A 25 5.32 18.27 6.74
C THR A 25 4.02 18.68 7.44
N ASN A 26 3.24 17.71 7.94
CA ASN A 26 1.98 17.94 8.68
C ASN A 26 0.86 18.67 7.89
N THR A 27 0.84 18.52 6.56
CA THR A 27 -0.18 19.12 5.66
C THR A 27 -1.18 18.11 5.08
N GLY A 28 -1.39 16.96 5.76
CA GLY A 28 -2.45 16.01 5.39
C GLY A 28 -2.19 15.12 4.16
N LYS A 29 -0.99 15.11 3.58
CA LYS A 29 -0.66 14.25 2.43
C LYS A 29 -0.90 12.75 2.69
N THR A 30 -0.44 12.25 3.84
CA THR A 30 -0.66 10.84 4.23
C THR A 30 -2.14 10.54 4.42
N HIS A 31 -2.90 11.49 4.96
CA HIS A 31 -4.35 11.35 5.08
C HIS A 31 -5.01 11.24 3.70
N LEU A 32 -4.66 12.12 2.76
CA LEU A 32 -5.12 12.04 1.38
C LEU A 32 -4.78 10.70 0.73
N ALA A 33 -3.55 10.20 0.90
CA ALA A 33 -3.14 8.90 0.37
C ALA A 33 -3.99 7.75 0.94
N ILE A 34 -4.29 7.78 2.25
CA ILE A 34 -5.16 6.78 2.89
C ILE A 34 -6.59 6.85 2.34
N GLU A 35 -7.20 8.04 2.25
CA GLU A 35 -8.56 8.18 1.71
C GLU A 35 -8.66 7.69 0.26
N ARG A 36 -7.65 8.00 -0.56
CA ARG A 36 -7.59 7.53 -1.96
C ARG A 36 -7.39 6.02 -2.02
N MET A 37 -6.53 5.45 -1.17
CA MET A 37 -6.31 4.01 -1.09
C MET A 37 -7.60 3.25 -0.75
N VAL A 38 -8.31 3.66 0.32
CA VAL A 38 -9.51 2.94 0.77
C VAL A 38 -10.73 3.13 -0.15
N ALA A 39 -10.65 4.06 -1.11
CA ALA A 39 -11.65 4.20 -2.16
C ALA A 39 -11.48 3.20 -3.32
N HIS A 40 -10.36 2.45 -3.35
CA HIS A 40 -10.11 1.38 -4.32
C HIS A 40 -10.39 0.01 -3.70
N GLU A 41 -10.53 -1.03 -4.52
CA GLU A 41 -10.88 -2.38 -4.05
C GLU A 41 -9.78 -3.07 -3.24
N SER A 42 -8.52 -2.68 -3.49
CA SER A 42 -7.30 -3.14 -2.80
C SER A 42 -6.24 -2.04 -2.83
N GLY A 43 -5.28 -2.10 -1.91
CA GLY A 43 -4.21 -1.11 -1.91
C GLY A 43 -3.01 -1.41 -1.01
N ILE A 44 -1.88 -0.80 -1.31
CA ILE A 44 -0.65 -0.91 -0.52
C ILE A 44 -0.12 0.48 -0.20
N ILE A 45 0.28 0.70 1.05
CA ILE A 45 0.99 1.92 1.46
C ILE A 45 2.32 1.58 2.13
N GLY A 46 3.40 2.12 1.58
CA GLY A 46 4.74 2.08 2.16
C GLY A 46 5.01 3.28 3.06
N LEU A 47 5.63 3.05 4.22
CA LEU A 47 5.95 4.08 5.20
C LEU A 47 7.42 3.99 5.60
N PRO A 48 8.12 5.12 5.81
CA PRO A 48 9.56 5.12 6.04
C PRO A 48 9.96 4.64 7.44
N LEU A 49 9.01 4.58 8.39
CA LEU A 49 9.25 4.23 9.78
C LEU A 49 8.22 3.24 10.28
N ARG A 50 8.68 2.26 11.06
CA ARG A 50 7.83 1.25 11.70
C ARG A 50 6.73 1.86 12.58
N LEU A 51 7.05 2.91 13.34
CA LEU A 51 6.05 3.58 14.18
C LEU A 51 4.93 4.21 13.34
N LEU A 52 5.27 4.78 12.17
CA LEU A 52 4.28 5.32 11.25
C LEU A 52 3.44 4.20 10.61
N ALA A 53 4.06 3.06 10.26
CA ALA A 53 3.33 1.88 9.79
C ALA A 53 2.27 1.41 10.79
N ARG A 54 2.60 1.42 12.08
CA ARG A 54 1.66 1.10 13.17
C ARG A 54 0.51 2.10 13.30
N GLU A 55 0.83 3.38 13.26
CA GLU A 55 -0.15 4.46 13.34
C GLU A 55 -1.14 4.39 12.17
N VAL A 56 -0.61 4.21 10.95
CA VAL A 56 -1.44 4.09 9.73
C VAL A 56 -2.24 2.80 9.73
N TYR A 57 -1.66 1.66 10.12
CA TYR A 57 -2.39 0.40 10.25
C TYR A 57 -3.62 0.55 11.14
N SER A 58 -3.46 1.20 12.29
CA SER A 58 -4.57 1.43 13.23
C SER A 58 -5.67 2.27 12.60
N ARG A 59 -5.31 3.38 11.93
CA ARG A 59 -6.26 4.24 11.21
C ARG A 59 -7.00 3.54 10.08
N VAL A 60 -6.31 2.68 9.32
CA VAL A 60 -6.94 1.93 8.23
C VAL A 60 -7.86 0.85 8.81
N CYS A 61 -7.44 0.16 9.88
CA CYS A 61 -8.29 -0.80 10.59
C CYS A 61 -9.59 -0.16 11.10
N GLU A 62 -9.52 1.05 11.65
CA GLU A 62 -10.71 1.81 12.10
C GLU A 62 -11.67 2.12 10.94
N LYS A 63 -11.14 2.36 9.73
CA LYS A 63 -11.94 2.70 8.55
C LYS A 63 -12.60 1.49 7.88
N VAL A 64 -11.88 0.38 7.73
CA VAL A 64 -12.32 -0.74 6.88
C VAL A 64 -12.47 -2.07 7.61
N GLY A 65 -12.05 -2.14 8.87
CA GLY A 65 -12.02 -3.33 9.72
C GLY A 65 -10.69 -4.09 9.64
N ALA A 66 -10.18 -4.51 10.79
CA ALA A 66 -8.85 -5.14 10.91
C ALA A 66 -8.66 -6.41 10.07
N HIS A 67 -9.72 -7.20 9.86
CA HIS A 67 -9.67 -8.41 9.02
C HIS A 67 -9.38 -8.13 7.53
N LYS A 68 -9.46 -6.86 7.10
CA LYS A 68 -9.13 -6.43 5.73
C LYS A 68 -7.76 -5.79 5.59
N VAL A 69 -7.00 -5.66 6.68
CA VAL A 69 -5.74 -4.90 6.70
C VAL A 69 -4.61 -5.78 7.19
N ALA A 70 -3.54 -5.84 6.41
CA ALA A 70 -2.28 -6.43 6.82
C ALA A 70 -1.30 -5.33 7.28
N LEU A 71 -0.46 -5.66 8.26
CA LEU A 71 0.71 -4.89 8.67
C LEU A 71 1.95 -5.73 8.39
N ILE A 72 2.88 -5.23 7.59
CA ILE A 72 4.13 -5.92 7.28
C ILE A 72 5.32 -5.00 7.54
N THR A 73 6.14 -5.37 8.51
CA THR A 73 7.40 -4.68 8.85
C THR A 73 8.53 -5.71 8.97
N GLY A 74 9.77 -5.28 9.22
CA GLY A 74 10.88 -6.20 9.43
C GLY A 74 10.71 -7.09 10.68
N GLU A 75 10.07 -6.56 11.71
CA GLU A 75 9.99 -7.18 13.03
C GLU A 75 8.61 -7.74 13.38
N GLU A 76 7.60 -7.42 12.57
CA GLU A 76 6.24 -7.85 12.81
C GLU A 76 5.45 -8.02 11.53
N LYS A 77 4.62 -9.06 11.51
CA LYS A 77 3.70 -9.36 10.44
C LYS A 77 2.32 -9.73 11.00
N ILE A 78 1.31 -8.97 10.61
CA ILE A 78 -0.12 -9.27 10.81
C ILE A 78 -0.73 -9.43 9.42
N GLN A 79 -1.23 -10.61 9.07
CA GLN A 79 -1.77 -10.86 7.73
C GLN A 79 -3.01 -11.77 7.81
N PRO A 80 -4.22 -11.19 7.94
CA PRO A 80 -5.46 -11.92 7.81
C PRO A 80 -5.64 -12.48 6.40
N ASP A 81 -6.32 -13.62 6.25
CA ASP A 81 -6.60 -14.24 4.94
C ASP A 81 -7.41 -13.34 4.01
N GLY A 82 -8.21 -12.43 4.56
CA GLY A 82 -9.06 -11.48 3.83
C GLY A 82 -8.44 -10.10 3.60
N ALA A 83 -7.14 -9.92 3.83
CA ALA A 83 -6.49 -8.61 3.71
C ALA A 83 -6.56 -8.08 2.27
N ARG A 84 -7.21 -6.93 2.10
CA ARG A 84 -7.27 -6.18 0.83
C ARG A 84 -6.32 -4.98 0.83
N TYR A 85 -5.96 -4.51 2.01
CA TYR A 85 -5.05 -3.40 2.21
C TYR A 85 -3.81 -3.87 2.95
N SER A 86 -2.63 -3.43 2.50
CA SER A 86 -1.37 -3.72 3.17
C SER A 86 -0.69 -2.42 3.58
N VAL A 87 -0.38 -2.31 4.87
CA VAL A 87 0.41 -1.22 5.44
C VAL A 87 1.79 -1.75 5.74
N CYS A 88 2.81 -1.21 5.08
CA CYS A 88 4.16 -1.76 5.14
C CYS A 88 5.20 -0.69 5.52
N THR A 89 6.34 -1.13 6.05
CA THR A 89 7.57 -0.35 5.83
C THR A 89 7.98 -0.46 4.36
N VAL A 90 8.63 0.58 3.82
CA VAL A 90 9.00 0.61 2.38
C VAL A 90 9.86 -0.59 1.97
N GLU A 91 10.75 -1.05 2.85
CA GLU A 91 11.63 -2.21 2.63
C GLU A 91 10.88 -3.54 2.62
N ALA A 92 9.68 -3.58 3.21
CA ALA A 92 8.83 -4.75 3.30
C ALA A 92 7.71 -4.77 2.23
N MET A 93 7.64 -3.74 1.38
CA MET A 93 6.69 -3.71 0.27
C MET A 93 7.00 -4.81 -0.74
N PRO A 94 5.96 -5.45 -1.33
CA PRO A 94 6.18 -6.44 -2.37
C PRO A 94 6.74 -5.76 -3.63
N ARG A 95 7.67 -6.43 -4.32
CA ARG A 95 8.30 -5.92 -5.56
C ARG A 95 7.36 -5.96 -6.76
N GLU A 96 6.39 -6.87 -6.73
CA GLU A 96 5.32 -7.01 -7.71
C GLU A 96 3.99 -7.04 -6.96
N THR A 97 2.99 -6.32 -7.46
CA THR A 97 1.64 -6.32 -6.89
C THR A 97 0.61 -6.07 -7.98
N ASP A 98 -0.59 -6.63 -7.78
CA ASP A 98 -1.81 -6.40 -8.53
C ASP A 98 -2.79 -5.49 -7.78
N ALA A 99 -2.32 -4.80 -6.72
CA ALA A 99 -3.14 -3.87 -5.96
C ALA A 99 -3.65 -2.71 -6.83
N ALA A 100 -4.91 -2.33 -6.65
CA ALA A 100 -5.54 -1.26 -7.43
C ALA A 100 -5.00 0.13 -7.10
N PHE A 101 -4.34 0.31 -5.96
CA PHE A 101 -3.72 1.57 -5.55
C PHE A 101 -2.42 1.33 -4.78
N VAL A 102 -1.39 2.14 -5.06
CA VAL A 102 -0.12 2.12 -4.33
C VAL A 102 0.25 3.55 -3.91
N ALA A 103 0.65 3.70 -2.65
CA ALA A 103 1.24 4.93 -2.12
C ALA A 103 2.58 4.64 -1.43
N VAL A 104 3.49 5.61 -1.49
CA VAL A 104 4.80 5.60 -0.83
C VAL A 104 5.15 7.00 -0.32
#